data_AF-A0A958Z701-F1
#
_entry.id   AF-A0A958Z701-F1
#
_cell.length_a   1.000
_cell.length_b   1.000
_cell.length_c   1.000
_cell.angle_alpha   90.00
_cell.angle_beta   90.00
_cell.angle_gamma   90.00
#
_symmetry.space_group_name_H-M   'P 1'
#
loop_
_entity.id
_entity.type
_entity.pdbx_description
1 polymer ?
#
loop_
_entity_poly.entity_id
_entity_poly.type
_entity_poly.pdbx_seq_one_letter_code
_entity_poly.pdbx_strand_id
1 'polypeptide(L)'
;DIFNNAAFETVTATNKQLEDYKIQVNPREINIFYLKDNLRERLVFQDGKFNVLETDIAFTQAEIEQELEQHPERFSPNVIMRPLYQEVILPNLCYIGGGGELAYWLQLKSFFESQSVPFPVLLLRNSVLLVTEKQDEKLKKLNIAYKDIFLNRDRFINKKVREISNIDIDFS
;
A
#
# COMPACT_ATOMS: atom_id res chain seq x y z
N ASP A 1 -8.63 -9.27 14.67
CA ASP A 1 -8.52 -7.83 14.37
C ASP A 1 -9.81 -7.04 14.63
N ILE A 2 -11.00 -7.55 14.28
CA ILE A 2 -12.27 -6.83 14.53
C ILE A 2 -12.46 -6.46 16.02
N PHE A 3 -12.13 -7.38 16.94
CA PHE A 3 -12.38 -7.22 18.37
C PHE A 3 -11.19 -6.70 19.19
N ASN A 4 -9.95 -6.93 18.72
CA ASN A 4 -8.73 -6.69 19.49
C ASN A 4 -7.83 -5.60 18.91
N ASN A 5 -8.16 -5.07 17.72
CA ASN A 5 -7.45 -3.96 17.08
C ASN A 5 -5.92 -4.15 16.99
N ALA A 6 -5.43 -5.39 16.92
CA ALA A 6 -4.00 -5.71 16.97
C ALA A 6 -3.20 -5.00 15.86
N ALA A 7 -3.77 -4.92 14.64
CA ALA A 7 -3.17 -4.16 13.54
C ALA A 7 -3.06 -2.67 13.85
N PHE A 8 -4.07 -2.09 14.51
CA PHE A 8 -4.04 -0.69 14.91
C PHE A 8 -2.89 -0.38 15.85
N GLU A 9 -2.78 -1.16 16.93
CA GLU A 9 -1.76 -0.94 17.96
C GLU A 9 -0.34 -1.14 17.40
N THR A 10 -0.10 -2.28 16.76
CA THR A 10 1.24 -2.67 16.29
C THR A 10 1.74 -1.81 15.14
N VAL A 11 0.90 -1.52 14.14
CA VAL A 11 1.30 -0.70 12.99
C VAL A 11 1.42 0.78 13.39
N THR A 12 0.58 1.28 14.30
CA THR A 12 0.74 2.65 14.83
C THR A 12 2.06 2.80 15.60
N ALA A 13 2.41 1.81 16.42
CA ALA A 13 3.70 1.80 17.12
C ALA A 13 4.87 1.75 16.14
N THR A 14 4.79 0.92 15.10
CA THR A 14 5.80 0.82 14.04
C THR A 14 5.95 2.14 13.29
N ASN A 15 4.84 2.77 12.91
CA ASN A 15 4.85 4.06 12.21
C ASN A 15 5.51 5.18 13.03
N LYS A 16 5.37 5.16 14.36
CA LYS A 16 6.07 6.13 15.24
C LYS A 16 7.58 5.92 15.28
N GLN A 17 8.06 4.69 15.10
CA GLN A 17 9.51 4.40 15.07
C GLN A 17 10.15 4.76 13.71
N LEU A 18 9.32 4.96 12.70
CA LEU A 18 9.70 5.20 11.31
C LEU A 18 9.70 6.70 10.97
N GLU A 19 10.19 7.56 11.87
CA GLU A 19 10.13 9.04 11.74
C GLU A 19 10.78 9.57 10.44
N ASP A 20 11.93 8.99 10.04
CA ASP A 20 12.64 9.34 8.81
C ASP A 20 12.10 8.63 7.54
N TYR A 21 11.06 7.81 7.70
CA TYR A 21 10.46 7.05 6.62
C TYR A 21 9.12 7.64 6.20
N LYS A 22 8.88 7.74 4.90
CA LYS A 22 7.57 8.17 4.40
C LYS A 22 6.52 7.09 4.65
N ILE A 23 5.71 7.29 5.68
CA ILE A 23 4.55 6.44 5.99
C ILE A 23 3.63 6.35 4.77
N GLN A 24 3.23 5.12 4.46
CA GLN A 24 2.42 4.80 3.28
C GLN A 24 0.97 4.50 3.65
N VAL A 25 0.75 3.86 4.80
CA VAL A 25 -0.56 3.49 5.29
C VAL A 25 -0.69 3.82 6.77
N ASN A 26 -1.89 4.23 7.16
CA ASN A 26 -2.26 4.42 8.56
C ASN A 26 -3.31 3.38 8.93
N PRO A 27 -3.12 2.61 10.00
CA PRO A 27 -4.11 1.63 10.40
C PRO A 27 -5.33 2.33 10.98
N ARG A 28 -6.45 1.62 10.96
CA ARG A 28 -7.67 2.00 11.69
C ARG A 28 -7.90 1.00 12.80
N GLU A 29 -8.75 1.33 13.76
CA GLU A 29 -9.16 0.39 14.80
C GLU A 29 -9.65 -0.91 14.18
N ILE A 30 -10.59 -0.83 13.22
CA ILE A 30 -11.06 -1.98 12.45
C ILE A 30 -10.57 -1.89 11.00
N ASN A 31 -9.86 -2.93 10.55
CA ASN A 31 -9.25 -2.99 9.22
C ASN A 31 -10.01 -3.89 8.22
N ILE A 32 -11.32 -3.99 8.40
CA ILE A 32 -12.24 -4.83 7.61
C ILE A 32 -13.35 -3.96 7.01
N PHE A 33 -13.74 -4.29 5.77
CA PHE A 33 -14.94 -3.81 5.10
C PHE A 33 -16.05 -4.86 5.20
N TYR A 34 -17.29 -4.38 5.24
CA TYR A 34 -18.50 -5.18 5.11
C TYR A 34 -19.07 -5.05 3.69
N LEU A 35 -19.48 -6.18 3.09
CA LEU A 35 -19.95 -6.32 1.73
C LEU A 35 -21.38 -6.88 1.72
N LYS A 36 -22.32 -6.21 1.05
CA LYS A 36 -23.69 -6.72 0.91
C LYS A 36 -24.43 -6.03 -0.24
N ASP A 37 -25.00 -6.77 -1.19
CA ASP A 37 -25.84 -6.21 -2.26
C ASP A 37 -25.19 -5.02 -3.02
N ASN A 38 -23.91 -5.17 -3.40
CA ASN A 38 -23.03 -4.14 -4.00
C ASN A 38 -22.55 -3.01 -3.07
N LEU A 39 -22.92 -3.05 -1.78
CA LEU A 39 -22.29 -2.24 -0.75
C LEU A 39 -20.87 -2.73 -0.50
N ARG A 40 -19.94 -1.78 -0.34
CA ARG A 40 -18.65 -2.03 0.30
C ARG A 40 -18.35 -0.88 1.22
N GLU A 41 -18.64 -1.08 2.50
CA GLU A 41 -18.48 -0.03 3.49
C GLU A 41 -17.62 -0.45 4.67
N ARG A 42 -17.10 0.56 5.36
CA ARG A 42 -16.21 0.33 6.50
C ARG A 42 -17.02 -0.10 7.71
N LEU A 43 -16.48 -1.08 8.43
CA LEU A 43 -16.95 -1.42 9.76
C LEU A 43 -16.25 -0.54 10.79
N VAL A 44 -17.01 0.08 11.71
CA VAL A 44 -16.48 0.89 12.81
C VAL A 44 -17.15 0.49 14.13
N PHE A 45 -16.44 0.62 15.25
CA PHE A 45 -17.04 0.39 16.57
C PHE A 45 -17.41 1.74 17.19
N GLN A 46 -18.71 2.00 17.35
CA GLN A 46 -19.26 3.25 17.89
C GLN A 46 -20.51 2.94 18.71
N ASP A 47 -20.70 3.66 19.81
CA ASP A 47 -21.86 3.53 20.71
C ASP A 47 -22.12 2.08 21.18
N GLY A 48 -21.03 1.32 21.41
CA GLY A 48 -21.09 -0.07 21.86
C GLY A 48 -21.50 -1.08 20.79
N LYS A 49 -21.55 -0.68 19.51
CA LYS A 49 -21.94 -1.53 18.38
C LYS A 49 -20.94 -1.43 17.22
N PHE A 50 -20.92 -2.46 16.39
CA PHE A 50 -20.21 -2.50 15.11
C PHE A 50 -21.12 -1.98 14.01
N ASN A 51 -20.90 -0.75 13.59
CA ASN A 51 -21.70 -0.07 12.58
C ASN A 51 -21.03 -0.19 11.21
N VAL A 52 -21.83 -0.46 10.18
CA VAL A 52 -21.41 -0.35 8.79
C VAL A 52 -21.70 1.08 8.35
N LEU A 53 -20.63 1.85 8.08
CA LEU A 53 -20.77 3.26 7.75
C LEU A 53 -21.70 3.50 6.55
N GLU A 54 -22.34 4.67 6.54
CA GLU A 54 -23.28 5.10 5.51
C GLU A 54 -24.51 4.18 5.35
N THR A 55 -24.82 3.35 6.36
CA THR A 55 -25.99 2.47 6.39
C THR A 55 -26.61 2.38 7.79
N ASP A 56 -27.82 1.82 7.87
CA ASP A 56 -28.48 1.50 9.13
C ASP A 56 -28.07 0.13 9.71
N ILE A 57 -27.09 -0.54 9.09
CA ILE A 57 -26.63 -1.86 9.54
C ILE A 57 -25.71 -1.69 10.75
N ALA A 58 -26.12 -2.26 11.87
CA ALA A 58 -25.34 -2.29 13.10
C ALA A 58 -25.46 -3.65 13.77
N PHE A 59 -24.37 -4.09 14.39
CA PHE A 59 -24.30 -5.36 15.09
C PHE A 59 -23.82 -5.13 16.53
N THR A 60 -24.43 -5.83 17.49
CA THR A 60 -23.79 -6.12 18.77
C THR A 60 -22.61 -7.08 18.56
N GLN A 61 -21.81 -7.29 19.61
CA GLN A 61 -20.71 -8.24 19.54
C GLN A 61 -21.17 -9.66 19.16
N ALA A 62 -22.24 -10.16 19.81
CA ALA A 62 -22.76 -11.49 19.52
C ALA A 62 -23.31 -11.60 18.08
N GLU A 63 -23.98 -10.53 17.60
CA GLU A 63 -24.53 -10.51 16.23
C GLU A 63 -23.43 -10.49 15.17
N ILE A 64 -22.33 -9.76 15.37
CA ILE A 64 -21.25 -9.74 14.38
C ILE A 64 -20.44 -11.04 14.38
N GLU A 65 -20.27 -11.68 15.54
CA GLU A 65 -19.67 -13.02 15.64
C GLU A 65 -20.52 -14.03 14.85
N GLN A 66 -21.84 -13.99 15.04
CA GLN A 66 -22.75 -14.83 14.27
C GLN A 66 -22.72 -14.51 12.77
N GLU A 67 -22.69 -13.23 12.39
CA GLU A 67 -22.61 -12.80 10.99
C GLU A 67 -21.30 -13.27 10.33
N LEU A 68 -20.17 -13.24 11.06
CA LEU A 68 -18.88 -13.76 10.57
C LEU A 68 -18.92 -15.26 10.29
N GLU A 69 -19.61 -16.03 11.14
CA GLU A 69 -19.75 -17.48 10.96
C GLU A 69 -20.71 -17.83 9.82
N GLN A 70 -21.83 -17.12 9.71
CA GLN A 70 -22.89 -17.42 8.76
C GLN A 70 -22.64 -16.82 7.37
N HIS A 71 -21.96 -15.68 7.32
CA HIS A 71 -21.73 -14.89 6.11
C HIS A 71 -20.28 -14.38 5.98
N PRO A 72 -19.26 -15.26 6.04
CA PRO A 72 -17.86 -14.83 5.95
C PRO A 72 -17.52 -14.10 4.65
N GLU A 73 -18.24 -14.38 3.55
CA GLU A 73 -18.10 -13.71 2.25
C GLU A 73 -18.41 -12.21 2.30
N ARG A 74 -19.13 -11.76 3.33
CA ARG A 74 -19.44 -10.35 3.55
C ARG A 74 -18.30 -9.56 4.17
N PHE A 75 -17.20 -10.20 4.58
CA PHE A 75 -16.08 -9.52 5.22
C PHE A 75 -14.86 -9.50 4.30
N SER A 76 -14.35 -8.31 4.02
CA SER A 76 -13.17 -8.12 3.17
C SER A 76 -12.10 -7.33 3.89
N PRO A 77 -10.83 -7.78 3.90
CA PRO A 77 -9.76 -7.00 4.49
C PRO A 77 -9.49 -5.70 3.72
N ASN A 78 -9.01 -4.68 4.42
CA ASN A 78 -8.45 -3.46 3.82
C ASN A 78 -6.95 -3.63 3.51
N VAL A 79 -6.27 -2.55 3.11
CA VAL A 79 -4.83 -2.56 2.76
C VAL A 79 -3.90 -3.09 3.88
N ILE A 80 -4.26 -2.90 5.15
CA ILE A 80 -3.48 -3.35 6.31
C ILE A 80 -3.67 -4.84 6.57
N MET A 81 -4.93 -5.30 6.54
CA MET A 81 -5.27 -6.68 6.88
C MET A 81 -5.08 -7.65 5.70
N ARG A 82 -5.12 -7.15 4.46
CA ARG A 82 -5.04 -7.98 3.25
C ARG A 82 -3.73 -8.79 3.17
N PRO A 83 -2.55 -8.22 3.48
CA PRO A 83 -1.31 -8.99 3.58
C PRO A 83 -1.42 -10.19 4.50
N LEU A 84 -1.84 -9.99 5.76
CA LEU A 84 -1.99 -11.09 6.71
C LEU A 84 -2.99 -12.13 6.21
N TYR A 85 -4.15 -11.68 5.73
CA TYR A 85 -5.18 -12.57 5.19
C TYR A 85 -4.60 -13.47 4.09
N GLN A 86 -3.86 -12.88 3.13
CA GLN A 86 -3.21 -13.60 2.04
C GLN A 86 -2.23 -14.67 2.55
N GLU A 87 -1.37 -14.35 3.52
CA GLU A 87 -0.39 -15.29 4.07
C GLU A 87 -1.03 -16.42 4.90
N VAL A 88 -2.24 -16.20 5.43
CA VAL A 88 -2.99 -17.23 6.15
C VAL A 88 -3.69 -18.19 5.19
N ILE A 89 -4.30 -17.67 4.12
CA ILE A 89 -5.13 -18.49 3.21
C ILE A 89 -4.35 -19.12 2.05
N LEU A 90 -3.16 -18.58 1.71
CA LEU A 90 -2.34 -19.07 0.60
C LEU A 90 -0.94 -19.48 1.11
N PRO A 91 -0.40 -20.62 0.65
CA PRO A 91 0.99 -20.96 0.92
C PRO A 91 1.89 -20.02 0.12
N ASN A 92 2.42 -18.99 0.79
CA ASN A 92 3.25 -17.99 0.13
C ASN A 92 4.70 -18.02 0.64
N LEU A 93 5.63 -18.16 -0.31
CA LEU A 93 7.06 -18.05 -0.03
C LEU A 93 7.55 -16.60 -0.16
N CYS A 94 6.99 -15.86 -1.12
CA CYS A 94 7.48 -14.54 -1.49
C CYS A 94 6.36 -13.64 -2.05
N TYR A 95 6.23 -12.45 -1.47
CA TYR A 95 5.41 -11.38 -2.01
C TYR A 95 6.17 -10.58 -3.06
N ILE A 96 5.62 -10.51 -4.27
CA ILE A 96 6.18 -9.72 -5.38
C ILE A 96 5.36 -8.42 -5.50
N GLY A 97 5.95 -7.29 -5.15
CA GLY A 97 5.25 -5.99 -5.09
C GLY A 97 6.02 -4.85 -5.75
N GLY A 98 5.31 -3.75 -6.04
CA GLY A 98 5.94 -2.48 -6.40
C GLY A 98 6.56 -1.76 -5.20
N GLY A 99 7.35 -0.71 -5.44
CA GLY A 99 8.03 0.02 -4.37
C GLY A 99 7.11 0.58 -3.29
N GLY A 100 5.94 1.11 -3.67
CA GLY A 100 4.94 1.59 -2.71
C GLY A 100 4.27 0.46 -1.91
N GLU A 101 4.17 -0.73 -2.49
CA GLU A 101 3.62 -1.89 -1.79
C GLU A 101 4.60 -2.41 -0.76
N LEU A 102 5.84 -2.68 -1.18
CA LEU A 102 6.88 -3.12 -0.26
C LEU A 102 7.07 -2.13 0.89
N ALA A 103 6.94 -0.84 0.60
CA ALA A 103 7.05 0.22 1.60
C ALA A 103 6.01 0.10 2.73
N TYR A 104 4.75 -0.24 2.44
CA TYR A 104 3.80 -0.49 3.52
C TYR A 104 3.93 -1.89 4.10
N TRP A 105 4.36 -2.90 3.34
CA TRP A 105 4.63 -4.23 3.91
C TRP A 105 5.65 -4.16 5.05
N LEU A 106 6.67 -3.32 4.92
CA LEU A 106 7.65 -3.07 6.00
C LEU A 106 7.00 -2.52 7.28
N GLN A 107 5.89 -1.79 7.19
CA GLN A 107 5.14 -1.28 8.35
C GLN A 107 4.35 -2.39 9.08
N LEU A 108 4.17 -3.56 8.45
CA LEU A 108 3.34 -4.66 8.97
C LEU A 108 4.13 -5.74 9.71
N LYS A 109 5.47 -5.66 9.78
CA LYS A 109 6.28 -6.73 10.35
C LYS A 109 5.86 -7.10 11.78
N SER A 110 5.73 -6.11 12.66
CA SER A 110 5.30 -6.34 14.05
C SER A 110 3.85 -6.82 14.16
N PHE A 111 2.99 -6.46 13.20
CA PHE A 111 1.63 -6.99 13.13
C PHE A 111 1.66 -8.50 12.84
N PHE A 112 2.45 -8.95 11.86
CA PHE A 112 2.63 -10.38 11.56
C PHE A 112 3.17 -11.17 12.75
N GLU A 113 4.18 -10.63 13.44
CA GLU A 113 4.74 -11.22 14.66
C GLU A 113 3.67 -11.39 15.74
N SER A 114 2.80 -10.38 15.95
CA SER A 114 1.70 -10.47 16.93
C SER A 114 0.67 -11.55 16.62
N GLN A 115 0.52 -11.90 15.33
CA GLN A 115 -0.42 -12.93 14.88
C GLN A 115 0.25 -14.31 14.72
N SER A 116 1.54 -14.44 15.04
CA SER A 116 2.32 -15.66 14.85
C SER A 116 2.29 -16.19 13.42
N VAL A 117 2.17 -15.29 12.43
CA VAL A 117 2.19 -15.63 11.00
C VAL A 117 3.58 -15.30 10.44
N PRO A 118 4.24 -16.22 9.71
CA PRO A 118 5.52 -15.93 9.08
C PRO A 118 5.43 -14.72 8.14
N PHE A 119 6.37 -13.79 8.29
CA PHE A 119 6.48 -12.66 7.37
C PHE A 119 7.20 -13.12 6.09
N PRO A 120 6.60 -12.99 4.89
CA PRO A 120 7.16 -13.54 3.65
C PRO A 120 8.39 -12.76 3.18
N VAL A 121 9.15 -13.37 2.27
CA VAL A 121 10.20 -12.65 1.54
C VAL A 121 9.56 -11.59 0.64
N LEU A 122 10.03 -10.35 0.74
CA LEU A 122 9.57 -9.25 -0.11
C LEU A 122 10.49 -9.09 -1.33
N LEU A 123 9.93 -9.17 -2.54
CA LEU A 123 10.66 -8.99 -3.79
C LEU A 123 10.09 -7.81 -4.59
N LEU A 124 10.97 -6.91 -5.03
CA LEU A 124 10.59 -5.81 -5.90
C LEU A 124 10.35 -6.35 -7.31
N ARG A 125 9.14 -6.13 -7.84
CA ARG A 125 8.80 -6.54 -9.20
C ARG A 125 9.64 -5.80 -10.25
N ASN A 126 9.85 -6.46 -11.39
CA ASN A 126 10.51 -5.84 -12.52
C ASN A 126 9.78 -4.58 -12.98
N SER A 127 10.56 -3.52 -13.21
CA SER A 127 10.09 -2.29 -13.83
C SER A 127 10.61 -2.23 -15.25
N VAL A 128 9.70 -2.14 -16.22
CA VAL A 128 10.03 -2.12 -17.65
C VAL A 128 9.49 -0.86 -18.29
N LEU A 129 10.22 -0.36 -19.28
CA LEU A 129 9.82 0.73 -20.14
C LEU A 129 9.62 0.17 -21.55
N LEU A 130 8.41 0.31 -22.08
CA LEU A 130 8.13 -0.02 -23.47
C LEU A 130 8.35 1.22 -24.35
N VAL A 131 9.17 1.06 -25.37
CA VAL A 131 9.52 2.14 -26.30
C VAL A 131 9.27 1.68 -27.72
N THR A 132 8.49 2.45 -28.46
CA THR A 132 8.27 2.22 -29.89
C THR A 132 9.50 2.65 -30.69
N GLU A 133 9.69 2.06 -31.86
CA GLU A 133 10.78 2.44 -32.79
C GLU A 133 10.81 3.95 -33.05
N LYS A 134 9.65 4.57 -33.30
CA LYS A 134 9.55 6.03 -33.48
C LYS A 134 10.04 6.84 -32.27
N GLN A 135 9.80 6.35 -31.05
CA GLN A 135 10.29 7.01 -29.83
C GLN A 135 11.79 6.82 -29.66
N ASP A 136 12.32 5.62 -29.91
CA ASP A 136 13.77 5.33 -29.88
C ASP A 136 14.52 6.20 -30.91
N GLU A 137 14.03 6.26 -32.15
CA GLU A 137 14.61 7.14 -33.17
C GLU A 137 14.61 8.60 -32.74
N LYS A 138 13.52 9.06 -32.11
CA LYS A 138 13.43 10.44 -31.61
C LYS A 138 14.42 10.69 -30.49
N LEU A 139 14.56 9.77 -29.54
CA LEU A 139 15.54 9.86 -28.46
C LEU A 139 16.97 9.91 -29.00
N LYS A 140 17.29 9.07 -30.00
CA LYS A 140 18.58 9.07 -30.71
C LYS A 140 18.84 10.40 -31.42
N LYS A 141 17.86 10.91 -32.20
CA LYS A 141 17.96 12.20 -32.91
C LYS A 141 18.18 13.38 -31.96
N LEU A 142 17.61 13.32 -30.76
CA LEU A 142 17.75 14.35 -29.73
C LEU A 142 18.94 14.11 -28.78
N ASN A 143 19.73 13.06 -29.00
CA ASN A 143 20.81 12.61 -28.12
C ASN A 143 20.36 12.54 -26.64
N ILE A 144 19.20 11.94 -26.39
CA ILE A 144 18.64 11.74 -25.05
C ILE A 144 18.85 10.30 -24.63
N ALA A 145 19.50 10.08 -23.49
CA ALA A 145 19.63 8.74 -22.92
C ALA A 145 18.30 8.27 -22.31
N TYR A 146 18.02 6.97 -22.39
CA TYR A 146 16.82 6.37 -21.79
C TYR A 146 16.65 6.69 -20.31
N LYS A 147 17.74 6.72 -19.53
CA LYS A 147 17.69 7.06 -18.09
C LYS A 147 17.17 8.48 -17.84
N ASP A 148 17.35 9.39 -18.79
CA ASP A 148 17.00 10.80 -18.61
C ASP A 148 15.50 11.05 -18.71
N ILE A 149 14.75 10.13 -19.35
CA ILE A 149 13.29 10.22 -19.43
C ILE A 149 12.62 10.01 -18.06
N PHE A 150 13.34 9.42 -17.10
CA PHE A 150 12.86 9.21 -15.74
C PHE A 150 13.11 10.43 -14.83
N LEU A 151 13.83 11.44 -15.33
CA LEU A 151 13.98 12.71 -14.61
C LEU A 151 12.66 13.47 -14.63
N ASN A 152 12.40 14.23 -13.57
CA ASN A 152 11.34 15.22 -13.62
C ASN A 152 11.66 16.28 -14.69
N ARG A 153 10.62 16.95 -15.19
CA ARG A 153 10.72 17.89 -16.31
C ARG A 153 11.79 18.96 -16.10
N ASP A 154 11.84 19.56 -14.92
CA ASP A 154 12.76 20.68 -14.64
C ASP A 154 14.21 20.21 -14.60
N ARG A 155 14.49 19.07 -13.95
CA ARG A 155 15.83 18.48 -13.95
C ARG A 155 16.25 18.05 -15.35
N PHE A 156 15.32 17.50 -16.12
CA PHE A 156 15.57 17.12 -17.51
C PHE A 156 15.94 18.33 -18.37
N ILE A 157 15.16 19.41 -18.30
CA ILE A 157 15.42 20.66 -19.02
C ILE A 157 16.76 21.25 -18.57
N ASN A 158 17.00 21.37 -17.27
CA ASN A 158 18.25 21.93 -16.74
C ASN A 158 19.47 21.12 -17.19
N LYS A 159 19.37 19.79 -17.17
CA LYS A 159 20.43 18.92 -17.70
C LYS A 159 20.69 19.21 -19.18
N LYS A 160 19.65 19.30 -20.00
CA LYS A 160 19.79 19.60 -21.44
C LYS A 160 20.33 20.99 -21.72
N VAL A 161 19.90 22.00 -20.97
CA VAL A 161 20.43 23.36 -21.10
C VAL A 161 21.92 23.38 -20.78
N ARG A 162 22.36 22.72 -19.69
CA ARG A 162 23.78 22.63 -19.34
C ARG A 162 24.61 21.86 -20.37
N GLU A 163 24.07 20.81 -20.98
CA GLU A 163 24.77 20.05 -22.04
C GLU A 163 24.99 20.86 -23.33
N ILE A 164 24.10 21.81 -23.63
CA ILE A 164 24.10 22.57 -24.90
C ILE A 164 24.68 23.98 -24.70
N SER A 165 24.67 24.50 -23.48
CA SER A 165 25.17 25.84 -23.17
C SER A 165 26.69 25.87 -23.25
N ASN A 166 27.21 26.82 -24.06
CA ASN A 166 28.63 27.21 -24.05
C ASN A 166 28.95 28.21 -22.94
N ILE A 167 27.96 28.61 -22.15
CA ILE A 167 28.09 29.59 -21.08
C ILE A 167 28.14 28.82 -19.76
N ASP A 168 29.29 28.91 -19.09
CA ASP A 168 29.48 28.42 -17.73
C ASP A 168 29.02 29.52 -16.78
N ILE A 169 27.86 29.33 -16.16
CA ILE A 169 27.31 30.30 -15.21
C ILE A 169 27.40 29.67 -13.82
N ASP A 170 28.48 30.02 -13.12
CA ASP A 170 28.67 29.75 -11.70
C ASP A 170 28.15 30.96 -10.89
N PHE A 171 27.26 30.69 -9.94
CA PHE A 171 26.71 31.70 -9.02
C PHE A 171 27.18 31.47 -7.58
N SER A 172 28.30 30.75 -7.39
CA SER A 172 29.00 30.67 -6.11
C SER A 172 29.26 32.05 -5.51
#